data_AF-A0A438KA38-F1
#
_entry.id   AF-A0A438KA38-F1
#
_cell.length_a   1.000
_cell.length_b   1.000
_cell.length_c   1.000
_cell.angle_alpha   90.00
_cell.angle_beta   90.00
_cell.angle_gamma   90.00
#
_symmetry.space_group_name_H-M   'P 1'
#
loop_
_entity.id
_entity.type
_entity.pdbx_description
1 polymer ?
#
loop_
_entity_poly.entity_id
_entity_poly.type
_entity_poly.pdbx_seq_one_letter_code
_entity_poly.pdbx_strand_id
1 'polypeptide(L)'
;MFLHFLILASIIFRMQALAMEQNEKIETVNRERKYHQQNTAFELNALSAQWKELCEKNIEIRTACAKIENNIEELRREAAERGWNLDANIDNGSVSHSEQ
;
A
#
# COMPACT_ATOMS: atom_id res chain seq x y z
N MET A 1 43.56 -26.97 -48.61
CA MET A 1 43.15 -25.54 -48.47
C MET A 1 41.63 -25.39 -48.53
N PHE A 2 40.94 -25.87 -49.57
CA PHE A 2 39.49 -25.73 -49.73
C PHE A 2 38.64 -26.46 -48.66
N LEU A 3 39.02 -27.70 -48.29
CA LEU A 3 38.33 -28.46 -47.24
C LEU A 3 38.37 -27.77 -45.86
N HIS A 4 39.53 -27.22 -45.50
CA HIS A 4 39.71 -26.51 -44.22
C HIS A 4 38.88 -25.23 -44.16
N PHE A 5 38.79 -24.50 -45.28
CA PHE A 5 37.91 -23.34 -45.41
C PHE A 5 36.43 -23.70 -45.26
N LEU A 6 35.97 -24.78 -45.91
CA LEU A 6 34.58 -25.25 -45.79
C LEU A 6 34.22 -25.69 -44.37
N ILE A 7 35.14 -26.39 -43.68
CA ILE A 7 34.93 -26.81 -42.28
C ILE A 7 34.81 -25.57 -41.38
N LEU A 8 35.71 -24.59 -41.52
CA LEU A 8 35.67 -23.36 -40.75
C LEU A 8 34.37 -22.58 -40.99
N ALA A 9 33.95 -22.42 -42.24
CA ALA A 9 32.70 -21.75 -42.60
C ALA A 9 31.48 -22.45 -41.98
N SER A 10 31.45 -23.79 -41.99
CA SER A 10 30.37 -24.57 -41.36
C SER A 10 30.32 -24.37 -39.84
N ILE A 11 31.48 -24.36 -39.17
CA ILE A 11 31.56 -24.13 -37.73
C ILE A 11 31.06 -22.72 -37.38
N ILE A 12 31.50 -21.70 -38.14
CA ILE A 12 31.06 -20.32 -37.93
C ILE A 12 29.54 -20.19 -38.10
N PHE A 13 28.98 -20.78 -39.15
CA PHE A 13 27.53 -20.74 -39.38
C PHE A 13 26.74 -21.37 -38.23
N ARG A 14 27.20 -22.52 -37.72
CA ARG A 14 26.58 -23.18 -36.56
C ARG A 14 26.70 -22.36 -35.28
N MET A 15 27.86 -21.74 -35.03
CA MET A 15 28.06 -20.88 -33.88
C MET A 15 27.18 -19.63 -33.93
N GLN A 16 27.04 -19.02 -35.10
CA GLN A 16 26.17 -17.86 -35.29
C GLN A 16 24.70 -18.21 -35.05
N ALA A 17 24.23 -19.35 -35.58
CA ALA A 17 22.87 -19.83 -35.33
C ALA A 17 22.59 -20.04 -33.83
N LEU A 18 23.52 -20.68 -33.12
CA LEU A 18 23.40 -20.86 -31.66
C LEU A 18 23.42 -19.53 -30.91
N ALA A 19 24.28 -18.59 -31.31
CA ALA A 19 24.34 -17.27 -30.68
C ALA A 19 23.01 -16.50 -30.87
N MET A 20 22.40 -16.58 -32.05
CA MET A 20 21.09 -15.99 -32.33
C MET A 20 20.00 -16.62 -31.46
N GLU A 21 19.94 -17.94 -31.39
CA GLU A 21 18.97 -18.66 -30.56
C GLU A 21 19.09 -18.28 -29.07
N GLN A 22 20.33 -18.16 -28.56
CA GLN A 22 20.54 -17.73 -27.17
C GLN A 22 20.15 -16.27 -26.96
N ASN A 23 20.43 -15.39 -27.93
CA ASN A 23 20.02 -13.99 -27.85
C ASN A 23 18.49 -13.86 -27.79
N GLU A 24 17.75 -14.61 -28.60
CA GLU A 24 16.28 -14.62 -28.58
C GLU A 24 15.72 -15.05 -27.22
N LYS A 25 16.33 -16.07 -26.60
CA LYS A 25 15.96 -16.53 -25.25
C LYS A 25 16.23 -15.44 -24.21
N ILE A 26 17.39 -14.80 -24.26
CA ILE A 26 17.76 -13.70 -23.36
C ILE A 26 16.78 -12.53 -23.51
N GLU A 27 16.46 -12.14 -24.75
CA GLU A 27 15.51 -11.06 -25.01
C GLU A 27 14.11 -11.37 -24.48
N THR A 28 13.66 -12.61 -24.61
CA THR A 28 12.36 -13.05 -24.10
C THR A 28 12.28 -12.89 -22.59
N VAL A 29 13.27 -13.41 -21.86
CA VAL A 29 13.36 -13.26 -20.40
C VAL A 29 13.49 -11.80 -19.99
N ASN A 30 14.23 -10.98 -20.74
CA ASN A 30 14.38 -9.56 -20.45
C ASN A 30 13.07 -8.78 -20.64
N ARG A 31 12.29 -9.11 -21.68
CA ARG A 31 10.97 -8.51 -21.93
C ARG A 31 10.01 -8.84 -20.78
N GLU A 32 9.94 -10.11 -20.38
CA GLU A 32 9.10 -10.55 -19.26
C GLU A 32 9.50 -9.87 -17.95
N ARG A 33 10.81 -9.85 -17.64
CA ARG A 33 11.33 -9.17 -16.46
C ARG A 33 10.94 -7.69 -16.44
N LYS A 34 11.11 -6.99 -17.57
CA LYS A 34 10.75 -5.58 -17.68
C LYS A 34 9.26 -5.36 -17.44
N TYR A 35 8.41 -6.19 -18.04
CA TYR A 35 6.96 -6.13 -17.86
C TYR A 35 6.57 -6.29 -16.38
N HIS A 36 7.07 -7.32 -15.70
CA HIS A 36 6.79 -7.55 -14.29
C HIS A 36 7.30 -6.42 -13.39
N GLN A 37 8.53 -5.94 -13.61
CA GLN A 37 9.08 -4.83 -12.85
C GLN A 37 8.26 -3.54 -13.00
N GLN A 38 7.79 -3.24 -14.21
CA GLN A 38 6.97 -2.04 -14.45
C GLN A 38 5.60 -2.16 -13.76
N ASN A 39 4.94 -3.30 -13.86
CA ASN A 39 3.64 -3.52 -13.22
C ASN A 39 3.75 -3.46 -11.69
N THR A 40 4.71 -4.18 -11.10
CA THR A 40 4.92 -4.16 -9.65
C THR A 40 5.30 -2.76 -9.17
N ALA A 41 6.12 -2.02 -9.91
CA ALA A 41 6.45 -0.64 -9.55
C ALA A 41 5.21 0.27 -9.55
N PHE A 42 4.30 0.10 -10.52
CA PHE A 42 3.03 0.83 -10.54
C PHE A 42 2.15 0.50 -9.34
N GLU A 43 1.96 -0.79 -9.05
CA GLU A 43 1.19 -1.25 -7.89
C GLU A 43 1.78 -0.76 -6.57
N LEU A 44 3.10 -0.82 -6.42
CA LEU A 44 3.81 -0.34 -5.23
C LEU A 44 3.62 1.16 -5.02
N ASN A 45 3.68 1.95 -6.10
CA ASN A 45 3.43 3.39 -6.02
C ASN A 45 1.99 3.70 -5.60
N ALA A 46 1.01 2.97 -6.15
CA ALA A 46 -0.39 3.12 -5.78
C ALA A 46 -0.61 2.76 -4.30
N LEU A 47 -0.01 1.67 -3.82
CA LEU A 47 -0.09 1.27 -2.42
C LEU A 47 0.60 2.27 -1.49
N SER A 48 1.76 2.79 -1.88
CA SER A 48 2.49 3.80 -1.11
C SER A 48 1.70 5.10 -0.98
N ALA A 49 0.99 5.53 -2.03
CA ALA A 49 0.14 6.70 -2.00
C ALA A 49 -1.04 6.51 -1.03
N GLN A 50 -1.73 5.36 -1.13
CA GLN A 50 -2.83 5.01 -0.23
C GLN A 50 -2.38 4.92 1.22
N TRP A 51 -1.21 4.34 1.48
CA TRP A 51 -0.66 4.24 2.82
C TRP A 51 -0.38 5.61 3.43
N LYS A 52 0.20 6.53 2.65
CA LYS A 52 0.45 7.90 3.09
C LYS A 52 -0.87 8.62 3.45
N GLU A 53 -1.87 8.53 2.58
CA GLU A 53 -3.19 9.12 2.82
C GLU A 53 -3.84 8.55 4.09
N LEU A 54 -3.73 7.23 4.31
CA LEU A 54 -4.25 6.57 5.51
C LEU A 54 -3.56 7.09 6.78
N CYS A 55 -2.23 7.27 6.74
CA CYS A 55 -1.49 7.83 7.86
C CYS A 55 -1.92 9.28 8.17
N GLU A 56 -2.09 10.11 7.14
CA GLU A 56 -2.57 11.50 7.29
C GLU A 56 -3.96 11.52 7.92
N LYS A 57 -4.90 10.72 7.40
CA LYS A 57 -6.24 10.57 7.97
C LYS A 57 -6.21 10.09 9.42
N ASN A 58 -5.29 9.18 9.78
CA ASN A 58 -5.18 8.70 11.16
C ASN A 58 -4.74 9.81 12.12
N ILE A 59 -3.83 10.68 11.68
CA ILE A 59 -3.38 11.85 12.46
C ILE A 59 -4.52 12.86 12.61
N GLU A 60 -5.27 13.13 11.55
CA GLU A 60 -6.43 14.02 11.58
C GLU A 60 -7.49 13.52 12.57
N ILE A 61 -7.83 12.23 12.53
CA ILE A 61 -8.79 11.61 13.45
C ILE A 61 -8.31 11.76 14.89
N ARG A 62 -7.04 11.42 15.18
CA ARG A 62 -6.49 11.55 16.55
C ARG A 62 -6.55 13.00 17.05
N THR A 63 -6.24 13.96 16.17
CA THR A 63 -6.30 15.39 16.49
C THR A 63 -7.73 15.83 16.79
N ALA A 64 -8.70 15.38 15.98
CA ALA A 64 -10.11 15.65 16.19
C ALA A 64 -10.63 15.03 17.50
N CYS A 65 -10.25 13.78 17.80
CA CYS A 65 -10.58 13.11 19.05
C CYS A 65 -10.05 13.90 20.26
N ALA A 66 -8.77 14.27 20.26
CA ALA A 66 -8.18 15.04 21.36
C ALA A 66 -8.88 16.40 21.55
N LYS A 67 -9.27 17.06 20.46
CA LYS A 67 -10.04 18.31 20.54
C LYS A 67 -11.42 18.11 21.15
N ILE A 68 -12.12 17.04 20.76
CA ILE A 68 -13.45 16.71 21.30
C ILE A 68 -13.33 16.36 22.79
N GLU A 69 -12.34 15.55 23.17
CA GLU A 69 -12.06 15.18 24.56
C GLU A 69 -11.81 16.42 25.43
N ASN A 70 -10.93 17.33 24.98
CA ASN A 70 -10.68 18.60 25.68
C ASN A 70 -11.94 19.44 25.84
N ASN A 71 -12.76 19.55 24.79
CA ASN A 71 -14.03 20.29 24.86
C ASN A 71 -15.01 19.65 25.86
N ILE A 72 -15.08 18.32 25.90
CA ILE A 72 -15.93 17.59 26.86
C ILE A 72 -15.45 17.85 28.29
N GLU A 73 -14.13 17.83 28.53
CA GLU A 73 -13.56 18.12 29.85
C GLU A 73 -13.84 19.55 30.30
N GLU A 74 -13.73 20.53 29.40
CA GLU A 74 -14.07 21.92 29.69
C GLU A 74 -15.55 22.09 30.03
N LEU A 75 -16.45 21.48 29.26
CA LEU A 75 -17.89 21.49 29.55
C LEU A 75 -18.21 20.82 30.89
N ARG A 76 -17.55 19.72 31.22
CA ARG A 76 -17.69 19.05 32.53
C ARG A 76 -17.24 19.96 33.67
N ARG A 77 -16.11 20.67 33.50
CA ARG A 77 -15.61 21.64 34.49
C ARG A 77 -16.60 22.78 34.69
N GLU A 78 -17.08 23.41 33.61
CA GLU A 78 -18.06 24.50 33.69
C GLU A 78 -19.38 24.06 34.36
N ALA A 79 -19.85 22.85 34.06
CA ALA A 79 -21.05 22.32 34.66
C ALA A 79 -20.87 22.09 36.18
N ALA A 80 -19.72 21.55 36.59
CA ALA A 80 -19.37 21.39 37.99
C ALA A 80 -19.30 22.74 38.73
N GLU A 81 -18.71 23.77 38.12
CA GLU A 81 -18.67 25.15 38.66
C GLU A 81 -20.07 25.74 38.83
N ARG A 82 -21.00 25.40 37.94
CA ARG A 82 -22.42 25.80 38.04
C ARG A 82 -23.24 24.92 38.99
N GLY A 83 -22.62 23.94 39.65
CA GLY A 83 -23.28 23.03 40.61
C GLY A 83 -24.08 21.90 39.96
N TRP A 84 -23.88 21.63 38.66
CA TRP A 84 -24.53 20.54 37.94
C TRP A 84 -23.69 19.27 38.13
N ASN A 85 -24.18 18.33 38.96
CA ASN A 85 -23.52 17.03 39.14
C ASN A 85 -23.86 16.12 37.94
N LEU A 86 -22.98 16.06 36.94
CA LEU A 86 -23.18 15.21 35.76
C LEU A 86 -23.06 13.70 36.05
N ASP A 87 -22.30 13.30 37.07
CA ASP A 87 -22.09 11.88 37.39
C ASP A 87 -23.31 11.25 38.08
N ALA A 88 -24.10 12.04 38.82
CA ALA A 88 -25.34 11.59 39.46
C ALA A 88 -26.47 11.23 38.47
N ASN A 89 -26.40 11.68 37.21
CA ASN A 89 -27.48 11.51 36.25
C ASN A 89 -27.24 10.40 35.21
N ILE A 90 -26.06 9.78 35.18
CA ILE A 90 -25.75 8.65 34.30
C ILE A 90 -26.50 7.37 34.76
N ASP A 91 -26.77 7.25 36.07
CA ASP A 91 -27.51 6.11 36.65
C ASP A 91 -29.02 6.11 36.36
N ASN A 92 -29.59 7.22 35.87
CA ASN A 92 -31.02 7.32 35.54
C ASN A 92 -31.36 6.95 34.09
N GLY A 93 -30.39 6.48 33.31
CA GLY A 93 -30.52 6.26 31.87
C GLY A 93 -30.97 4.86 31.42
N SER A 94 -31.18 3.89 32.32
CA SER A 94 -31.76 2.59 31.94
C SER A 94 -33.29 2.70 31.84
N VAL A 95 -33.78 3.39 30.82
CA VAL A 95 -35.19 3.28 30.41
C VAL A 95 -35.40 1.87 29.88
N SER A 96 -35.94 1.01 30.74
CA SER A 96 -36.48 -0.29 30.40
C SER A 96 -37.55 -0.14 29.33
N HIS A 97 -37.21 -0.41 28.08
CA HIS A 97 -38.19 -0.57 27.03
C HIS A 97 -38.79 -1.97 27.15
N SER A 98 -39.88 -2.08 27.91
CA SER A 98 -40.78 -3.22 27.79
C SER A 98 -41.58 -3.04 26.51
N GLU A 99 -41.24 -3.81 25.47
CA GLU A 99 -42.08 -3.93 24.28
C GLU A 99 -43.28 -4.84 24.61
N GLN A 100 -44.48 -4.32 24.36
CA GLN A 100 -45.75 -5.03 24.39
C GLN A 100 -46.22 -5.27 22.97
#